data_AF-A0A427URZ5-F1
#
_entry.id   AF-A0A427URZ5-F1
#
_cell.length_a   1.000
_cell.length_b   1.000
_cell.length_c   1.000
_cell.angle_alpha   90.00
_cell.angle_beta   90.00
_cell.angle_gamma   90.00
#
_symmetry.space_group_name_H-M   'P 1'
#
loop_
_entity.id
_entity.type
_entity.pdbx_description
1 polymer ?
#
loop_
_entity_poly.entity_id
_entity_poly.type
_entity_poly.pdbx_seq_one_letter_code
_entity_poly.pdbx_strand_id
1 'polypeptide(L)'
;MKKLWLGLILIPFASFSASIADMQRECEKLFDKFPDMASCVTKKVKADDFIYSSPQARTYVATATNLSAKVRRGEMYDDEAALALQEKYNQLNSEYVNQVQSAQDPVGTYLKKRLDNAGKIVVDVHNK
;
A
#
# COMPACT_ATOMS: atom_id res chain seq x y z
N MET A 1 13.59 45.57 29.48
CA MET A 1 14.09 44.22 29.74
C MET A 1 13.24 43.22 28.96
N LYS A 2 13.78 42.65 27.88
CA LYS A 2 13.09 41.74 26.96
C LYS A 2 13.07 40.34 27.58
N LYS A 3 11.90 39.87 28.03
CA LYS A 3 11.71 38.48 28.45
C LYS A 3 11.23 37.68 27.24
N LEU A 4 12.17 37.07 26.51
CA LEU A 4 11.89 36.00 25.56
C LEU A 4 11.31 34.82 26.35
N TRP A 5 10.00 34.60 26.24
CA TRP A 5 9.41 33.31 26.57
C TRP A 5 9.53 32.42 25.33
N LEU A 6 10.63 31.68 25.25
CA LEU A 6 10.76 30.50 24.39
C LEU A 6 9.80 29.42 24.93
N GLY A 7 8.55 29.48 24.48
CA GLY A 7 7.65 28.33 24.54
C GLY A 7 8.06 27.35 23.46
N LEU A 8 8.95 26.41 23.80
CA LEU A 8 9.30 25.26 22.97
C LEU A 8 8.08 24.33 22.91
N ILE A 9 7.16 24.61 21.99
CA ILE A 9 6.06 23.70 21.66
C ILE A 9 6.66 22.53 20.88
N LEU A 10 7.03 21.47 21.59
CA LEU A 10 7.22 20.14 21.02
C LEU A 10 5.83 19.63 20.60
N ILE A 11 5.35 20.07 19.43
CA ILE A 11 4.25 19.37 18.75
C ILE A 11 4.84 18.02 18.32
N PRO A 12 4.32 16.88 18.79
CA PRO A 12 4.64 15.63 18.16
C PRO A 12 4.12 15.75 16.73
N PHE A 13 5.04 15.91 15.77
CA PHE A 13 4.73 15.71 14.37
C PHE A 13 4.28 14.25 14.26
N ALA A 14 2.97 14.03 14.40
CA ALA A 14 2.33 12.81 14.00
C ALA A 14 2.57 12.73 12.50
N SER A 15 3.60 12.00 12.11
CA SER A 15 3.82 11.59 10.74
C SER A 15 2.61 10.73 10.35
N PHE A 16 1.58 11.36 9.82
CA PHE A 16 0.51 10.65 9.14
C PHE A 16 1.18 9.93 7.98
N SER A 17 1.41 8.63 8.11
CA SER A 17 1.80 7.79 6.99
C SER A 17 0.62 7.80 6.02
N ALA A 18 0.64 8.74 5.06
CA ALA A 18 -0.42 8.88 4.10
C ALA A 18 -0.44 7.62 3.23
N SER A 19 -1.56 6.90 3.21
CA SER A 19 -1.71 5.78 2.29
C SER A 19 -1.95 6.29 0.87
N ILE A 20 -1.68 5.46 -0.14
CA ILE A 20 -2.01 5.79 -1.53
C ILE A 20 -3.51 6.09 -1.68
N ALA A 21 -4.37 5.40 -0.94
CA ALA A 21 -5.81 5.66 -0.92
C ALA A 21 -6.15 7.05 -0.37
N ASP A 22 -5.45 7.51 0.67
CA ASP A 22 -5.67 8.86 1.20
C ASP A 22 -5.24 9.93 0.20
N MET A 23 -4.09 9.73 -0.45
CA MET A 23 -3.62 10.62 -1.51
C MET A 23 -4.59 10.66 -2.70
N GLN A 24 -5.16 9.52 -3.09
CA GLN A 24 -6.17 9.45 -4.15
C GLN A 24 -7.43 10.23 -3.75
N ARG A 25 -7.99 9.98 -2.56
CA ARG A 25 -9.19 10.69 -2.06
C ARG A 25 -8.98 12.20 -1.98
N GLU A 26 -7.79 12.66 -1.61
CA GLU A 26 -7.47 14.08 -1.62
C GLU A 26 -7.49 14.66 -3.04
N CYS A 27 -6.97 13.94 -4.02
CA CYS A 27 -6.97 14.37 -5.42
C CYS A 27 -8.37 14.33 -6.05
N GLU A 28 -9.19 13.32 -5.72
CA GLU A 28 -10.58 13.22 -6.17
C GLU A 28 -11.42 14.42 -5.71
N LYS A 29 -11.15 14.96 -4.52
CA LYS A 29 -11.84 16.18 -4.03
C LYS A 29 -11.45 17.45 -4.81
N LEU A 30 -10.29 17.45 -5.46
CA LEU A 30 -9.73 18.62 -6.13
C LEU A 30 -9.98 18.62 -7.63
N PHE A 31 -10.21 17.44 -8.23
CA PHE A 31 -10.26 17.28 -9.68
C PHE A 31 -11.39 16.33 -10.08
N ASP A 32 -12.36 16.86 -10.83
CA ASP A 32 -13.46 16.06 -11.39
C ASP A 32 -13.02 15.23 -12.61
N LYS A 33 -11.99 15.69 -13.34
CA LYS A 33 -11.46 15.00 -14.52
C LYS A 33 -10.41 13.99 -14.14
N PHE A 34 -10.54 12.77 -14.65
CA PHE A 34 -9.64 11.67 -14.33
C PHE A 34 -8.17 12.00 -14.65
N PRO A 35 -7.80 12.60 -15.81
CA PRO A 35 -6.40 12.87 -16.12
C PRO A 35 -5.72 13.82 -15.14
N ASP A 36 -6.46 14.78 -14.59
CA ASP A 36 -5.95 15.76 -13.63
C ASP A 36 -5.84 15.14 -12.23
N MET A 37 -6.84 14.37 -11.82
CA MET A 37 -6.80 13.55 -10.61
C MET A 37 -5.61 12.58 -10.63
N ALA A 38 -5.42 11.86 -11.75
CA ALA A 38 -4.32 10.92 -11.95
C ALA A 38 -2.94 11.62 -11.91
N SER A 39 -2.85 12.85 -12.42
CA SER A 39 -1.64 13.67 -12.31
C SER A 39 -1.37 14.08 -10.86
N CYS A 40 -2.40 14.49 -10.12
CA CYS A 40 -2.31 14.86 -8.71
C CYS A 40 -1.82 13.68 -7.86
N VAL A 41 -2.45 12.51 -7.99
CA VAL A 41 -2.07 11.34 -7.17
C VAL A 41 -0.66 10.87 -7.52
N THR A 42 -0.30 10.88 -8.81
CA THR A 42 1.06 10.55 -9.27
C THR A 42 2.11 11.46 -8.64
N LYS A 43 1.84 12.78 -8.55
CA LYS A 43 2.76 13.73 -7.92
C LYS A 43 2.87 13.49 -6.42
N LYS A 44 1.75 13.30 -5.71
CA LYS A 44 1.74 13.05 -4.26
C LYS A 44 2.48 11.75 -3.91
N VAL A 45 2.17 10.66 -4.60
CA VAL A 45 2.81 9.35 -4.36
C VAL A 45 4.31 9.41 -4.64
N LYS A 46 4.73 10.06 -5.74
CA LYS A 46 6.17 10.22 -6.06
C LYS A 46 6.92 11.15 -5.11
N ALA A 47 6.23 12.10 -4.47
CA ALA A 47 6.85 13.02 -3.52
C ALA A 47 7.10 12.36 -2.15
N ASP A 48 6.42 11.26 -1.86
CA ASP A 48 6.66 10.46 -0.65
C ASP A 48 7.63 9.31 -0.96
N ASP A 49 8.91 9.52 -0.66
CA ASP A 49 9.97 8.54 -0.91
C ASP A 49 9.72 7.19 -0.22
N PHE A 50 9.11 7.20 0.97
CA PHE A 50 8.80 5.99 1.71
C PHE A 50 7.75 5.17 0.97
N ILE A 51 6.64 5.80 0.56
CA ILE A 51 5.58 5.12 -0.19
C ILE A 51 6.09 4.67 -1.57
N TYR A 52 6.78 5.56 -2.30
CA TYR A 52 7.26 5.30 -3.66
C TYR A 52 8.35 4.22 -3.74
N SER A 53 9.04 3.94 -2.63
CA SER A 53 10.01 2.84 -2.56
C SER A 53 9.38 1.47 -2.85
N SER A 54 8.07 1.31 -2.57
CA SER A 54 7.36 0.05 -2.79
C SER A 54 7.12 -0.24 -4.29
N PRO A 55 7.35 -1.48 -4.77
CA PRO A 55 6.98 -1.89 -6.12
C PRO A 55 5.49 -1.68 -6.44
N GLN A 56 4.63 -1.86 -5.44
CA GLN A 56 3.18 -1.65 -5.54
C GLN A 56 2.85 -0.19 -5.84
N ALA A 57 3.45 0.78 -5.12
CA ALA A 57 3.24 2.19 -5.39
C ALA A 57 3.70 2.59 -6.80
N ARG A 58 4.86 2.09 -7.24
CA ARG A 58 5.36 2.33 -8.59
C ARG A 58 4.42 1.78 -9.66
N THR A 59 3.87 0.59 -9.43
CA THR A 59 2.89 -0.04 -10.33
C THR A 59 1.61 0.77 -10.38
N TYR A 60 1.08 1.18 -9.23
CA TYR A 60 -0.11 2.02 -9.13
C TYR A 60 0.06 3.34 -9.91
N VAL A 61 1.18 4.04 -9.72
CA VAL A 61 1.50 5.29 -10.43
C VAL A 61 1.63 5.08 -11.94
N ALA A 62 2.26 3.99 -12.37
CA ALA A 62 2.36 3.65 -13.79
C ALA A 62 0.98 3.38 -14.40
N THR A 63 0.10 2.68 -13.68
CA THR A 63 -1.28 2.44 -14.10
C THR A 63 -2.07 3.74 -14.20
N ALA A 64 -2.03 4.62 -13.18
CA ALA A 64 -2.69 5.92 -13.21
C ALA A 64 -2.25 6.76 -14.42
N THR A 65 -0.94 6.75 -14.72
CA THR A 65 -0.38 7.46 -15.89
C THR A 65 -0.89 6.86 -17.21
N ASN A 66 -0.95 5.53 -17.32
CA ASN A 66 -1.44 4.86 -18.53
C ASN A 66 -2.93 5.14 -18.78
N LEU A 67 -3.76 5.03 -17.74
CA LEU A 67 -5.19 5.31 -17.81
C LEU A 67 -5.44 6.77 -18.20
N SER A 68 -4.68 7.71 -17.60
CA SER A 68 -4.76 9.14 -17.95
C SER A 68 -4.46 9.38 -19.43
N ALA A 69 -3.46 8.68 -19.97
CA ALA A 69 -3.12 8.76 -21.39
C ALA A 69 -4.23 8.18 -22.30
N LYS A 70 -4.88 7.08 -21.90
CA LYS A 70 -6.01 6.50 -22.65
C LYS A 70 -7.21 7.45 -22.71
N VAL A 71 -7.57 8.05 -21.57
CA VAL A 71 -8.62 9.06 -21.49
C VAL A 71 -8.30 10.25 -22.39
N ARG A 72 -7.06 10.78 -22.33
CA ARG A 72 -6.62 11.89 -23.19
C ARG A 72 -6.68 11.58 -24.68
N ARG A 73 -6.51 10.31 -25.07
CA ARG A 73 -6.64 9.86 -26.46
C ARG A 73 -8.09 9.57 -26.88
N GLY A 74 -9.05 9.62 -25.96
CA GLY A 74 -10.44 9.25 -26.21
C GLY A 74 -10.65 7.74 -26.34
N GLU A 75 -9.72 6.92 -25.86
CA GLU A 75 -9.81 5.45 -25.89
C GLU A 75 -10.57 4.86 -24.69
N MET A 76 -10.89 5.68 -23.70
CA MET A 76 -11.49 5.31 -22.43
C MET A 76 -12.18 6.52 -21.82
N TYR A 77 -13.31 6.33 -21.13
CA TYR A 77 -13.99 7.41 -20.42
C TYR A 77 -13.42 7.64 -19.01
N ASP A 78 -13.68 8.81 -18.43
CA ASP A 78 -13.18 9.21 -17.11
C ASP A 78 -13.61 8.22 -16.00
N ASP A 79 -14.86 7.77 -16.03
CA ASP A 79 -15.46 6.84 -15.08
C ASP A 79 -14.91 5.42 -15.20
N GLU A 80 -14.73 4.93 -16.43
CA GLU A 80 -14.06 3.66 -16.71
C GLU A 80 -12.62 3.66 -16.17
N ALA A 81 -11.90 4.77 -16.37
CA ALA A 81 -10.54 4.93 -15.88
C ALA A 81 -10.48 5.00 -14.34
N ALA A 82 -11.44 5.69 -13.72
CA ALA A 82 -11.56 5.75 -12.26
C ALA A 82 -11.78 4.36 -11.66
N LEU A 83 -12.73 3.59 -12.21
CA LEU A 83 -13.01 2.24 -11.78
C LEU A 83 -11.78 1.33 -11.94
N ALA A 84 -11.14 1.36 -13.12
CA ALA A 84 -9.94 0.55 -13.39
C ALA A 84 -8.79 0.87 -12.43
N LEU A 85 -8.62 2.14 -12.06
CA LEU A 85 -7.59 2.53 -11.09
C LEU A 85 -7.92 2.02 -9.68
N GLN A 86 -9.18 2.08 -9.27
CA GLN A 86 -9.64 1.58 -7.98
C GLN A 86 -9.51 0.05 -7.87
N GLU A 87 -9.88 -0.68 -8.92
CA GLU A 87 -9.67 -2.13 -9.01
C GLU A 87 -8.18 -2.47 -8.88
N LYS A 88 -7.32 -1.69 -9.55
CA LYS A 88 -5.87 -1.90 -9.44
C LYS A 88 -5.34 -1.68 -8.04
N TYR A 89 -5.82 -0.65 -7.33
CA TYR A 89 -5.47 -0.44 -5.93
C TYR A 89 -5.86 -1.64 -5.06
N ASN A 90 -7.09 -2.12 -5.20
CA ASN A 90 -7.60 -3.26 -4.42
C ASN A 90 -6.78 -4.53 -4.68
N GLN A 91 -6.43 -4.78 -5.95
CA GLN A 91 -5.54 -5.87 -6.33
C GLN A 91 -4.19 -5.76 -5.58
N LEU A 92 -3.51 -4.63 -5.72
CA LEU A 92 -2.18 -4.42 -5.12
C LEU A 92 -2.20 -4.49 -3.59
N ASN A 93 -3.26 -3.98 -2.98
CA ASN A 93 -3.46 -4.05 -1.54
C ASN A 93 -3.66 -5.49 -1.07
N SER A 94 -4.45 -6.30 -1.79
CA SER A 94 -4.62 -7.72 -1.48
C SER A 94 -3.32 -8.51 -1.64
N GLU A 95 -2.54 -8.23 -2.68
CA GLU A 95 -1.22 -8.84 -2.90
C GLU A 95 -0.26 -8.50 -1.77
N TYR A 96 -0.26 -7.25 -1.31
CA TYR A 96 0.53 -6.82 -0.16
C TYR A 96 0.15 -7.56 1.12
N VAL A 97 -1.15 -7.62 1.45
CA VAL A 97 -1.65 -8.34 2.64
C VAL A 97 -1.26 -9.82 2.58
N ASN A 98 -1.41 -10.48 1.43
CA ASN A 98 -1.05 -11.88 1.26
C ASN A 98 0.45 -12.14 1.41
N GLN A 99 1.30 -11.23 0.91
CA GLN A 99 2.76 -11.32 1.05
C GLN A 99 3.20 -11.16 2.51
N VAL A 100 2.64 -10.19 3.22
CA VAL A 100 2.92 -9.97 4.65
C VAL A 100 2.46 -11.18 5.47
N GLN A 101 1.25 -11.68 5.22
CA GLN A 101 0.71 -12.86 5.91
C GLN A 101 1.59 -14.10 5.70
N SER A 102 2.09 -14.29 4.47
CA SER A 102 2.96 -15.43 4.12
C SER A 102 4.37 -15.32 4.70
N ALA A 103 4.89 -14.10 4.86
CA ALA A 103 6.20 -13.84 5.45
C ALA A 103 6.23 -14.03 6.98
N GLN A 104 5.06 -14.03 7.63
CA GLN A 104 4.94 -14.05 9.09
C GLN A 104 4.80 -15.46 9.70
N ASP A 105 4.74 -16.51 8.88
CA ASP A 105 4.59 -17.90 9.35
C ASP A 105 5.80 -18.86 9.12
N PRO A 106 7.07 -18.42 9.27
CA PRO A 106 8.17 -19.39 9.27
C PRO A 106 8.12 -20.23 10.57
N VAL A 107 7.95 -19.60 11.73
CA VAL A 107 8.13 -20.27 13.04
C VAL A 107 7.01 -21.29 13.33
N GLY A 108 5.75 -20.98 13.01
CA GLY A 108 4.62 -21.90 13.21
C GLY A 108 4.75 -23.17 12.38
N THR A 109 5.14 -23.02 11.12
CA THR A 109 5.40 -24.13 10.20
C THR A 109 6.58 -25.01 10.63
N TYR A 110 7.68 -24.43 11.13
CA TYR A 110 8.82 -25.19 11.64
C TYR A 110 8.49 -25.98 12.92
N LEU A 111 7.75 -25.38 13.85
CA LEU A 111 7.34 -26.03 15.10
C LEU A 111 6.35 -27.16 14.84
N LYS A 112 5.36 -26.93 13.96
CA LYS A 112 4.40 -27.97 13.55
C LYS A 112 5.10 -29.17 12.92
N LYS A 113 6.07 -28.94 12.03
CA LYS A 113 6.85 -30.01 11.39
C LYS A 113 7.68 -30.83 12.39
N ARG A 114 8.20 -30.20 13.46
CA ARG A 114 8.91 -30.89 14.54
C ARG A 114 7.96 -31.70 15.43
N LEU A 115 6.80 -31.16 15.77
CA LEU A 115 5.77 -31.84 16.57
C LEU A 115 5.17 -33.05 15.84
N ASP A 116 4.86 -32.90 14.55
CA ASP A 116 4.32 -33.98 13.72
C ASP A 116 5.36 -35.12 13.56
N ASN A 117 6.65 -34.78 13.41
CA ASN A 117 7.72 -35.79 13.41
C ASN A 117 7.95 -36.42 14.79
N ALA A 118 7.88 -35.65 15.87
CA ALA A 118 8.03 -36.18 17.23
C ALA A 118 6.89 -37.15 17.57
N GLY A 119 5.64 -36.82 17.22
CA GLY A 119 4.51 -37.72 17.40
C GLY A 119 4.65 -39.04 16.65
N LYS A 120 5.28 -39.04 15.47
CA LYS A 120 5.55 -40.26 14.70
C LYS A 120 6.57 -41.18 15.38
N ILE A 121 7.57 -40.61 16.06
CA ILE A 121 8.62 -41.38 16.76
C ILE A 121 8.07 -42.04 18.04
N VAL A 122 7.13 -41.38 18.75
CA VAL A 122 6.56 -41.93 19.99
C VAL A 122 5.63 -43.12 19.73
N VAL A 123 4.92 -43.13 18.58
CA VAL A 123 4.03 -44.23 18.20
C VAL A 123 4.81 -45.49 17.81
N ASP A 124 5.98 -45.35 17.17
CA ASP A 124 6.83 -46.49 16.80
C ASP A 124 7.49 -47.18 18.00
N VAL A 125 7.72 -46.46 19.11
CA VAL A 125 8.35 -47.02 20.32
C VAL A 125 7.38 -47.83 21.18
N HIS A 126 6.07 -47.63 21.05
CA HIS A 126 5.05 -48.35 21.84
C HIS A 126 4.50 -49.61 21.16
N ASN A 127 4.94 -49.93 19.94
CA ASN A 127 4.49 -51.09 19.16
C ASN A 127 5.63 -52.06 18.85
N LYS A 128 6.50 -52.31 19.83
CA LYS A 128 7.51 -53.37 19.79
C LYS A 128 7.61 -54.12 21.11
#